data_AF-A0AAV5W6D1-F1
#
_entry.id   AF-A0AAV5W6D1-F1
#
_cell.length_a   1.000
_cell.length_b   1.000
_cell.length_c   1.000
_cell.angle_alpha   90.00
_cell.angle_beta   90.00
_cell.angle_gamma   90.00
#
_symmetry.space_group_name_H-M   'P 1'
#
loop_
_entity.id
_entity.type
_entity.pdbx_description
1 polymer ?
#
loop_
_entity_poly.entity_id
_entity_poly.type
_entity_poly.pdbx_seq_one_letter_code
_entity_poly.pdbx_strand_id
1 'polypeptide(L)'
;GFKETNENEINIEDVDPDIFLTILQQIFRASAISCETDFDGVLELANRLLFPGILNDVENFLGTNELELKRSVKLRLADRYGLCSLKEHLIDSLRYKEDVDEVMESADFRFLNTETQKRIQNEKERAPPSKHAHAYHFVCGTRHAPR
;
A
#
# COMPACT_ATOMS: atom_id res chain seq x y z
N GLY A 1 -34.61 -18.19 2.31
CA GLY A 1 -34.08 -17.39 1.19
C GLY A 1 -33.92 -15.97 1.68
N PHE A 2 -33.01 -15.21 1.08
CA PHE A 2 -32.83 -13.79 1.35
C PHE A 2 -34.02 -13.01 0.76
N LYS A 3 -34.48 -11.95 1.43
CA LYS A 3 -35.67 -11.17 1.02
C LYS A 3 -35.46 -10.52 -0.34
N GLU A 4 -34.23 -10.09 -0.57
CA GLU A 4 -33.69 -9.41 -1.73
C GLU A 4 -33.79 -10.26 -3.01
N THR A 5 -34.03 -11.57 -2.90
CA THR A 5 -34.08 -12.48 -4.07
C THR A 5 -35.24 -12.16 -5.03
N ASN A 6 -36.32 -11.54 -4.55
CA ASN A 6 -37.49 -11.19 -5.36
C ASN A 6 -37.64 -9.68 -5.61
N GLU A 7 -36.61 -8.90 -5.25
CA GLU A 7 -36.62 -7.44 -5.41
C GLU A 7 -35.88 -7.06 -6.70
N ASN A 8 -36.43 -6.12 -7.47
CA ASN A 8 -35.79 -5.59 -8.68
C ASN A 8 -34.80 -4.45 -8.36
N GLU A 9 -34.82 -3.96 -7.13
CA GLU A 9 -34.00 -2.85 -6.65
C GLU A 9 -33.48 -3.21 -5.25
N ILE A 10 -32.19 -2.98 -5.05
CA ILE A 10 -31.52 -3.19 -3.76
C ILE A 10 -30.90 -1.87 -3.37
N ASN A 11 -31.29 -1.34 -2.21
CA ASN A 11 -30.67 -0.15 -1.66
C ASN A 11 -29.37 -0.55 -0.95
N ILE A 12 -28.25 0.05 -1.35
CA ILE A 12 -26.95 -0.11 -0.68
C ILE A 12 -26.69 1.19 0.09
N GLU A 13 -26.92 1.14 1.40
CA GLU A 13 -26.76 2.30 2.28
C GLU A 13 -25.28 2.67 2.49
N ASP A 14 -25.04 3.92 2.88
CA ASP A 14 -23.71 4.46 3.18
C ASP A 14 -22.69 4.21 2.06
N VAL A 15 -23.08 4.53 0.82
CA VAL A 15 -22.26 4.44 -0.38
C VAL A 15 -22.17 5.81 -1.03
N ASP A 16 -20.96 6.26 -1.30
CA ASP A 16 -20.72 7.35 -2.23
C ASP A 16 -21.02 6.85 -3.67
N PRO A 17 -21.98 7.47 -4.40
CA PRO A 17 -22.35 7.02 -5.75
C PRO A 17 -21.19 7.04 -6.75
N ASP A 18 -20.26 8.00 -6.64
CA ASP A 18 -19.14 8.14 -7.56
C ASP A 18 -18.10 7.02 -7.31
N ILE A 19 -17.88 6.65 -6.05
CA ILE A 19 -17.04 5.50 -5.68
C ILE A 19 -17.67 4.19 -6.17
N PHE A 20 -18.99 4.03 -6.02
CA PHE A 20 -19.67 2.84 -6.52
C PHE A 20 -19.64 2.74 -8.04
N LEU A 21 -19.85 3.86 -8.74
CA LEU A 21 -19.72 3.91 -10.19
C LEU A 21 -18.29 3.53 -10.63
N THR A 22 -17.27 4.02 -9.91
CA THR A 22 -15.88 3.65 -10.15
C THR A 22 -15.67 2.14 -10.02
N ILE A 23 -16.20 1.52 -8.95
CA ILE A 23 -16.16 0.07 -8.76
C ILE A 23 -16.85 -0.68 -9.91
N LEU A 24 -18.04 -0.25 -10.32
CA LEU A 24 -18.75 -0.87 -11.45
C LEU A 24 -17.94 -0.77 -12.75
N GLN A 25 -17.34 0.38 -13.03
CA GLN A 25 -16.50 0.57 -14.20
C GLN A 25 -15.28 -0.36 -14.20
N GLN A 26 -14.67 -0.63 -13.03
CA GLN A 26 -13.59 -1.62 -12.92
C GLN A 26 -14.09 -3.04 -13.20
N ILE A 27 -15.23 -3.44 -12.59
CA ILE A 27 -15.82 -4.78 -12.79
C ILE A 27 -16.13 -5.03 -14.28
N PHE A 28 -16.71 -4.04 -14.96
CA PHE A 28 -17.04 -4.13 -16.38
C PHE A 28 -15.86 -3.81 -17.31
N ARG A 29 -14.65 -3.56 -16.78
CA ARG A 29 -13.46 -3.15 -17.53
C ARG A 29 -13.68 -1.95 -18.44
N ALA A 30 -14.56 -1.04 -18.02
CA ALA A 30 -14.86 0.21 -18.71
C ALA A 30 -13.88 1.33 -18.33
N SER A 31 -13.13 1.17 -17.23
CA SER A 31 -12.07 2.08 -16.80
C SER A 31 -10.94 1.29 -16.14
N ALA A 32 -9.78 1.93 -15.99
CA ALA A 32 -8.63 1.40 -15.27
C ALA A 32 -8.35 2.23 -14.01
N ILE A 33 -7.73 1.63 -13.01
CA ILE A 33 -7.24 2.34 -11.83
C ILE A 33 -6.18 3.36 -12.25
N SER A 34 -6.29 4.57 -11.74
CA SER A 34 -5.38 5.69 -12.00
C SER A 34 -4.96 6.39 -10.69
N CYS A 35 -4.03 7.34 -10.77
CA CYS A 35 -3.61 8.15 -9.63
C CYS A 35 -4.70 9.12 -9.12
N GLU A 36 -5.74 9.37 -9.92
CA GLU A 36 -6.91 10.16 -9.52
C GLU A 36 -7.95 9.33 -8.73
N THR A 37 -7.73 8.01 -8.61
CA THR A 37 -8.64 7.11 -7.89
C THR A 37 -8.64 7.45 -6.39
N ASP A 38 -9.83 7.60 -5.80
CA ASP A 38 -9.97 7.60 -4.36
C ASP A 38 -9.77 6.17 -3.81
N PHE A 39 -8.52 5.85 -3.50
CA PHE A 39 -8.14 4.53 -3.02
C PHE A 39 -8.79 4.15 -1.69
N ASP A 40 -9.00 5.10 -0.76
CA ASP A 40 -9.63 4.78 0.53
C ASP A 40 -11.09 4.38 0.30
N GLY A 41 -11.85 5.18 -0.45
CA GLY A 41 -13.25 4.88 -0.76
C GLY A 41 -13.41 3.59 -1.56
N VAL A 42 -12.60 3.40 -2.60
CA VAL A 42 -12.66 2.19 -3.45
C VAL A 42 -12.30 0.94 -2.65
N LEU A 43 -11.22 0.96 -1.86
CA LEU A 43 -10.81 -0.20 -1.07
C LEU A 43 -11.80 -0.49 0.06
N GLU A 44 -12.35 0.52 0.71
CA GLU A 44 -13.38 0.36 1.74
C GLU A 44 -14.61 -0.34 1.18
N LEU A 45 -15.14 0.18 0.07
CA LEU A 45 -16.36 -0.36 -0.52
C LEU A 45 -16.13 -1.74 -1.16
N ALA A 46 -14.99 -1.96 -1.83
CA ALA A 46 -14.62 -3.26 -2.37
C ALA A 46 -14.46 -4.33 -1.27
N ASN A 47 -13.86 -3.96 -0.14
CA ASN A 47 -13.74 -4.86 1.00
C ASN A 47 -15.11 -5.16 1.62
N ARG A 48 -15.99 -4.16 1.75
CA ARG A 48 -17.36 -4.31 2.30
C ARG A 48 -18.24 -5.19 1.41
N LEU A 49 -18.15 -5.02 0.09
CA LEU A 49 -18.94 -5.78 -0.91
C LEU A 49 -18.28 -7.09 -1.34
N LEU A 50 -17.13 -7.45 -0.74
CA LEU A 50 -16.39 -8.68 -1.04
C LEU A 50 -15.99 -8.80 -2.52
N PHE A 51 -15.39 -7.75 -3.07
CA PHE A 51 -14.80 -7.72 -4.41
C PHE A 51 -13.27 -7.87 -4.36
N PRO A 52 -12.72 -9.10 -4.16
CA PRO A 52 -11.28 -9.32 -4.07
C PRO A 52 -10.53 -8.98 -5.37
N GLY A 53 -11.20 -9.02 -6.53
CA GLY A 53 -10.59 -8.60 -7.78
C GLY A 53 -10.12 -7.14 -7.75
N ILE A 54 -10.95 -6.25 -7.20
CA ILE A 54 -10.63 -4.81 -7.11
C ILE A 54 -9.50 -4.57 -6.10
N LEU A 55 -9.52 -5.28 -4.96
CA LEU A 55 -8.43 -5.24 -3.99
C LEU A 55 -7.09 -5.60 -4.65
N ASN A 56 -7.07 -6.67 -5.45
CA ASN A 56 -5.87 -7.10 -6.18
C ASN A 56 -5.45 -6.08 -7.26
N ASP A 57 -6.40 -5.51 -8.00
CA ASP A 57 -6.10 -4.52 -9.05
C ASP A 57 -5.47 -3.25 -8.43
N VAL A 58 -6.00 -2.78 -7.30
CA VAL A 58 -5.44 -1.65 -6.54
C VAL A 58 -4.06 -2.03 -5.99
N GLU A 59 -3.91 -3.22 -5.41
CA GLU A 59 -2.63 -3.70 -4.89
C GLU A 59 -1.53 -3.69 -5.97
N ASN A 60 -1.85 -4.23 -7.15
CA ASN A 60 -0.95 -4.26 -8.30
C ASN A 60 -0.60 -2.85 -8.78
N PHE A 61 -1.59 -1.95 -8.87
CA PHE A 61 -1.37 -0.57 -9.29
C PHE A 61 -0.43 0.16 -8.31
N LEU A 62 -0.67 0.04 -7.01
CA LEU A 62 0.14 0.69 -5.98
C LEU A 62 1.56 0.13 -5.88
N GLY A 63 1.73 -1.17 -6.11
CA GLY A 63 3.02 -1.85 -6.09
C GLY A 63 3.90 -1.51 -7.30
N THR A 64 3.29 -1.26 -8.47
CA THR A 64 4.02 -0.96 -9.71
C THR A 64 4.33 0.53 -9.88
N ASN A 65 3.48 1.42 -9.36
CA ASN A 65 3.62 2.86 -9.56
C ASN A 65 4.27 3.55 -8.36
N GLU A 66 5.60 3.50 -8.25
CA GLU A 66 6.35 4.01 -7.09
C GLU A 66 6.13 5.50 -6.80
N LEU A 67 5.92 6.33 -7.83
CA LEU A 67 5.92 7.79 -7.70
C LEU A 67 4.57 8.41 -7.31
N GLU A 68 3.48 7.65 -7.41
CA GLU A 68 2.12 8.21 -7.33
C GLU A 68 1.65 8.48 -5.90
N LEU A 69 2.15 7.71 -4.93
CA LEU A 69 1.82 7.89 -3.51
C LEU A 69 3.04 7.68 -2.64
N LYS A 70 3.11 8.43 -1.54
CA LYS A 70 4.13 8.24 -0.51
C LYS A 70 4.08 6.82 0.03
N ARG A 71 5.26 6.26 0.35
CA ARG A 71 5.39 4.91 0.92
C ARG A 71 4.52 4.71 2.15
N SER A 72 4.44 5.71 3.03
CA SER A 72 3.61 5.69 4.24
C SER A 72 2.12 5.50 3.96
N VAL A 73 1.59 6.20 2.95
CA VAL A 73 0.19 6.13 2.54
C VAL A 73 -0.12 4.75 1.97
N LYS A 74 0.75 4.24 1.08
CA LYS A 74 0.59 2.88 0.53
C LYS A 74 0.60 1.83 1.62
N LEU A 75 1.50 1.97 2.60
CA LEU A 75 1.60 1.04 3.72
C LEU A 75 0.34 1.09 4.60
N ARG A 76 -0.23 2.28 4.83
CA ARG A 76 -1.51 2.43 5.54
C ARG A 76 -2.65 1.75 4.81
N LEU A 77 -2.78 1.96 3.50
CA LEU A 77 -3.80 1.31 2.69
C LEU A 77 -3.63 -0.22 2.72
N ALA A 78 -2.40 -0.69 2.52
CA ALA A 78 -2.09 -2.11 2.50
C ALA A 78 -2.39 -2.79 3.85
N ASP A 79 -2.03 -2.13 4.94
CA ASP A 79 -2.27 -2.64 6.29
C ASP A 79 -3.75 -2.63 6.68
N ARG A 80 -4.48 -1.57 6.33
CA ARG A 80 -5.91 -1.40 6.65
C ARG A 80 -6.80 -2.39 5.89
N TYR A 81 -6.52 -2.59 4.61
CA TYR A 81 -7.38 -3.39 3.72
C TYR A 81 -6.82 -4.78 3.40
N GLY A 82 -5.73 -5.19 4.06
CA GLY A 82 -5.18 -6.54 3.92
C GLY A 82 -4.51 -6.81 2.56
N LEU A 83 -3.89 -5.79 1.96
CA LEU A 83 -3.10 -5.93 0.73
C LEU A 83 -1.72 -6.52 1.08
N CYS A 84 -1.70 -7.81 1.38
CA CYS A 84 -0.56 -8.49 1.98
C CYS A 84 0.71 -8.40 1.13
N SER A 85 0.61 -8.63 -0.19
CA SER A 85 1.77 -8.64 -1.08
C SER A 85 2.44 -7.26 -1.13
N LEU A 86 1.63 -6.20 -1.21
CA LEU A 86 2.11 -4.83 -1.19
C LEU A 86 2.69 -4.47 0.16
N LYS A 87 2.04 -4.85 1.27
CA LYS A 87 2.55 -4.60 2.61
C LYS A 87 3.93 -5.23 2.82
N GLU A 88 4.08 -6.51 2.47
CA GLU A 88 5.35 -7.22 2.57
C GLU A 88 6.43 -6.55 1.71
N HIS A 89 6.11 -6.26 0.45
CA HIS A 89 7.02 -5.56 -0.46
C HIS A 89 7.49 -4.20 0.08
N LEU A 90 6.57 -3.41 0.65
CA LEU A 90 6.89 -2.10 1.21
C LEU A 90 7.79 -2.20 2.44
N ILE A 91 7.54 -3.15 3.34
CA ILE A 91 8.38 -3.37 4.52
C ILE A 91 9.77 -3.86 4.09
N ASP A 92 9.86 -4.82 3.18
CA ASP A 92 11.13 -5.35 2.66
C ASP A 92 11.95 -4.30 1.89
N SER A 93 11.29 -3.25 1.39
CA SER A 93 11.94 -2.10 0.74
C SER A 93 12.61 -1.12 1.72
N LEU A 94 12.34 -1.22 3.03
CA LEU A 94 12.93 -0.37 4.07
C LEU A 94 14.37 -0.78 4.38
N ARG A 95 15.29 -0.44 3.48
CA ARG A 95 16.68 -0.94 3.53
C ARG A 95 17.59 -0.11 4.43
N TYR A 96 17.24 1.14 4.71
CA TYR A 96 18.05 2.06 5.50
C TYR A 96 17.23 2.67 6.64
N LYS A 97 17.90 3.09 7.73
CA LYS A 97 17.22 3.82 8.82
C LYS A 97 16.50 5.05 8.32
N GLU A 98 17.07 5.75 7.34
CA GLU A 98 16.43 6.87 6.64
C GLU A 98 15.04 6.51 6.08
N ASP A 99 14.89 5.34 5.45
CA ASP A 99 13.61 4.89 4.88
C ASP A 99 12.59 4.57 5.99
N VAL A 100 13.08 3.99 7.10
CA VAL A 100 12.24 3.66 8.25
C VAL A 100 11.78 4.92 8.97
N ASP A 101 12.68 5.87 9.18
CA ASP A 101 12.39 7.17 9.79
C ASP A 101 11.37 7.95 8.96
N GLU A 102 11.49 7.95 7.61
CA GLU A 102 10.50 8.54 6.70
C GLU A 102 9.08 8.00 6.96
N VAL A 103 8.96 6.68 7.16
CA VAL A 103 7.67 6.05 7.43
C VAL A 103 7.19 6.36 8.85
N MET A 104 8.06 6.24 9.86
CA MET A 104 7.72 6.44 11.27
C MET A 104 7.31 7.88 11.60
N GLU A 105 7.93 8.87 10.96
CA GLU A 105 7.64 10.29 11.15
C GLU A 105 6.40 10.75 10.36
N SER A 106 5.88 9.91 9.46
CA SER A 106 4.69 10.22 8.69
C SER A 106 3.44 10.28 9.58
N ALA A 107 2.49 11.15 9.19
CA ALA A 107 1.19 11.22 9.84
C ALA A 107 0.36 9.92 9.70
N ASP A 108 0.71 9.06 8.74
CA ASP A 108 0.04 7.79 8.47
C ASP A 108 0.42 6.69 9.46
N PHE A 109 1.63 6.75 10.04
CA PHE A 109 2.20 5.68 10.87
C PHE A 109 1.30 5.30 12.04
N ARG A 110 0.66 6.29 12.69
CA ARG A 110 -0.28 6.09 13.80
C ARG A 110 -1.54 5.30 13.43
N PHE A 111 -1.87 5.21 12.14
CA PHE A 111 -3.04 4.47 11.64
C PHE A 111 -2.70 3.03 11.25
N LEU A 112 -1.42 2.66 11.24
CA LEU A 112 -1.01 1.27 11.10
C LEU A 112 -1.43 0.48 12.33
N ASN A 113 -1.75 -0.80 12.14
CA ASN A 113 -1.98 -1.69 13.26
C ASN A 113 -0.70 -1.89 14.08
N THR A 114 -0.87 -2.25 15.35
CA THR A 114 0.22 -2.36 16.32
C THR A 114 1.29 -3.36 15.91
N GLU A 115 0.92 -4.44 15.21
CA GLU A 115 1.89 -5.44 14.78
C GLU A 115 2.80 -4.91 13.67
N THR A 116 2.23 -4.21 12.70
CA THR A 116 2.96 -3.54 11.63
C THR A 116 3.88 -2.47 12.18
N GLN A 117 3.42 -1.67 13.14
CA GLN A 117 4.26 -0.67 13.82
C GLN A 117 5.48 -1.31 14.49
N LYS A 118 5.28 -2.41 15.24
CA LYS A 118 6.38 -3.15 15.88
C LYS A 118 7.35 -3.72 14.85
N ARG A 119 6.84 -4.29 13.76
CA ARG A 119 7.68 -4.84 12.70
C ARG A 119 8.57 -3.76 12.06
N ILE A 120 8.00 -2.60 11.73
CA ILE A 120 8.78 -1.46 11.19
C ILE A 120 9.83 -0.98 12.19
N GLN A 121 9.48 -0.93 13.48
CA GLN A 121 10.44 -0.58 14.54
C GLN A 121 11.62 -1.58 14.60
N ASN A 122 11.36 -2.87 14.44
CA ASN A 122 12.42 -3.89 14.40
C ASN A 122 13.33 -3.70 13.16
N GLU A 123 12.78 -3.31 12.01
CA GLU A 123 13.59 -3.00 10.82
C GLU A 123 14.55 -1.82 11.07
N LYS A 124 14.14 -0.81 11.86
CA LYS A 124 15.03 0.30 12.26
C LYS A 124 16.26 -0.17 13.03
N GLU A 125 16.11 -1.19 13.87
CA GLU A 125 17.21 -1.74 14.67
C GLU A 125 18.22 -2.50 13.80
N ARG A 126 17.72 -3.14 12.74
CA ARG A 126 18.51 -3.94 11.79
C ARG A 126 19.17 -3.10 10.69
N ALA A 127 18.51 -2.03 10.24
CA ALA A 127 18.91 -1.30 9.05
C ALA A 127 20.22 -0.48 9.24
N PRO A 128 21.09 -0.40 8.22
CA PRO A 128 22.23 0.50 8.22
C PRO A 128 21.79 1.98 8.26
N PRO A 129 22.63 2.89 8.79
CA PRO A 129 22.23 4.26 9.12
C PRO A 129 21.88 5.13 7.91
N SER A 130 22.56 4.96 6.78
CA SER A 130 22.35 5.78 5.59
C SER A 130 22.80 5.07 4.33
N LYS A 131 22.06 5.28 3.24
CA LYS A 131 22.47 4.88 1.88
C LYS A 131 23.79 5.52 1.44
N HIS A 132 24.07 6.73 1.92
CA HIS A 132 25.30 7.45 1.60
C HIS A 132 26.51 6.88 2.37
N ALA A 133 26.35 6.56 3.66
CA ALA A 133 27.45 5.99 4.46
C ALA A 133 27.89 4.60 3.97
N HIS A 134 26.96 3.78 3.49
CA HIS A 134 27.26 2.44 2.98
C HIS A 134 28.04 2.50 1.64
N ALA A 135 27.74 3.47 0.78
CA ALA A 135 28.44 3.66 -0.49
C ALA A 135 29.93 3.98 -0.30
N TYR A 136 30.30 4.77 0.72
CA TYR A 136 31.71 5.10 1.01
C TYR A 136 32.54 3.89 1.45
N HIS A 137 31.96 2.95 2.21
CA HIS A 137 32.68 1.73 2.61
C HIS A 137 32.97 0.79 1.44
N PHE A 138 32.11 0.75 0.42
CA PHE A 138 32.35 -0.08 -0.77
C PHE A 138 33.42 0.51 -1.68
N VAL A 139 33.44 1.84 -1.85
CA VAL A 139 34.40 2.54 -2.72
C VAL A 139 35.83 2.52 -2.14
N CYS A 140 36.00 2.53 -0.82
CA CYS A 140 37.33 2.47 -0.19
C CYS A 140 37.93 1.06 -0.09
N GLY A 141 37.20 0.00 -0.47
CA GLY A 141 37.64 -1.40 -0.38
C GLY A 141 38.48 -1.91 -1.55
N THR A 142 38.47 -1.22 -2.70
CA THR A 142 39.25 -1.64 -3.89
C THR A 142 40.62 -0.95 -3.93
N ARG A 143 41.51 -1.24 -2.97
CA ARG A 143 42.93 -0.94 -3.17
C ARG A 143 43.52 -1.97 -4.13
N HIS A 144 43.75 -1.54 -5.37
CA HIS A 144 44.66 -2.20 -6.30
C HIS A 144 46.00 -2.46 -5.59
N ALA A 145 46.43 -3.72 -5.57
CA ALA A 145 47.82 -4.07 -5.34
C ALA A 145 48.56 -3.92 -6.68
N PRO A 146 49.56 -3.02 -6.81
CA PRO A 146 50.42 -3.03 -7.97
C PRO A 146 51.38 -4.23 -7.88
N ARG A 147 51.52 -4.97 -8.99
CA ARG A 147 52.66 -5.86 -9.23
C ARG A 147 53.82 -5.06 -9.80
#